data_AF-A0A1S2T2D0-F1
#
_entry.id   AF-A0A1S2T2D0-F1
#
_cell.length_a   1.000
_cell.length_b   1.000
_cell.length_c   1.000
_cell.angle_alpha   90.00
_cell.angle_beta   90.00
_cell.angle_gamma   90.00
#
_symmetry.space_group_name_H-M   'P 1'
#
loop_
_entity.id
_entity.type
_entity.pdbx_description
1 polymer ?
#
loop_
_entity_poly.entity_id
_entity_poly.type
_entity_poly.pdbx_seq_one_letter_code
_entity_poly.pdbx_strand_id
1 'polypeptide(L)'
;MNDQFKAILTNAKLNFAILASILAIAILGKFTNPELTNSIFVTADQLVSALYLVFIAITLGAFIPNFKLVAFGSTGIFIAAAVLIQLKVFNYLTTEYLFAVLIVTLGFASIANLYRHYREFNL
;
A
#
# COMPACT_ATOMS: atom_id res chain seq x y z
N MET A 1 20.61 -21.43 3.95
CA MET A 1 19.92 -20.30 3.28
C MET A 1 20.95 -19.65 2.38
N ASN A 2 20.70 -19.59 1.07
CA ASN A 2 21.61 -18.95 0.11
C ASN A 2 21.76 -17.46 0.46
N ASP A 3 22.97 -16.91 0.47
CA ASP A 3 23.26 -15.54 0.92
C ASP A 3 22.46 -14.47 0.14
N GLN A 4 22.12 -14.77 -1.12
CA GLN A 4 21.23 -13.97 -1.96
C GLN A 4 19.80 -13.84 -1.40
N PHE A 5 19.21 -14.93 -0.91
CA PHE A 5 17.86 -14.89 -0.33
C PHE A 5 17.85 -14.04 0.95
N LYS A 6 18.91 -14.16 1.75
CA LYS A 6 19.09 -13.35 2.96
C LYS A 6 19.26 -11.86 2.61
N ALA A 7 19.96 -11.52 1.53
CA ALA A 7 20.12 -10.14 1.06
C ALA A 7 18.78 -9.51 0.62
N ILE A 8 17.97 -10.22 -0.17
CA ILE A 8 16.64 -9.74 -0.60
C ILE A 8 15.72 -9.55 0.61
N LEU A 9 15.66 -10.55 1.50
CA LEU A 9 14.84 -10.46 2.71
C LEU A 9 15.28 -9.31 3.61
N THR A 10 16.58 -8.98 3.62
CA THR A 10 17.14 -7.93 4.47
C THR A 10 16.92 -6.53 3.89
N ASN A 11 17.01 -6.38 2.57
CA ASN A 11 16.83 -5.09 1.89
C ASN A 11 15.34 -4.75 1.68
N ALA A 12 14.50 -5.75 1.44
CA ALA A 12 13.08 -5.56 1.17
C ALA A 12 12.16 -5.72 2.39
N LYS A 13 12.69 -5.68 3.62
CA LYS A 13 11.93 -5.88 4.87
C LYS A 13 10.66 -5.01 4.93
N LEU A 14 10.76 -3.75 4.53
CA LEU A 14 9.63 -2.82 4.60
C LEU A 14 8.52 -3.20 3.60
N ASN A 15 8.87 -3.65 2.40
CA ASN A 15 7.90 -4.10 1.40
C ASN A 15 7.11 -5.29 1.95
N PHE A 16 7.80 -6.29 2.49
CA PHE A 16 7.17 -7.45 3.11
C PHE A 16 6.32 -7.07 4.33
N ALA A 17 6.79 -6.14 5.16
CA ALA A 17 6.04 -5.66 6.32
C ALA A 17 4.72 -5.00 5.91
N ILE A 18 4.73 -4.17 4.86
CA ILE A 18 3.52 -3.52 4.34
C ILE A 18 2.55 -4.58 3.78
N LEU A 19 3.03 -5.49 2.93
CA LEU A 19 2.19 -6.54 2.35
C LEU A 19 1.60 -7.46 3.43
N ALA A 20 2.40 -7.84 4.42
CA ALA A 20 1.95 -8.63 5.55
C ALA A 20 0.93 -7.87 6.41
N SER A 21 1.10 -6.55 6.58
CA SER A 21 0.14 -5.71 7.31
C SER A 21 -1.20 -5.62 6.58
N ILE A 22 -1.19 -5.44 5.25
CA ILE A 22 -2.42 -5.45 4.43
C ILE A 22 -3.15 -6.80 4.57
N LEU A 23 -2.41 -7.91 4.52
CA LEU A 23 -2.99 -9.25 4.71
C LEU A 23 -3.55 -9.42 6.12
N ALA A 24 -2.82 -8.97 7.15
CA ALA A 24 -3.29 -9.02 8.53
C ALA A 24 -4.57 -8.20 8.73
N ILE A 25 -4.66 -7.00 8.13
CA ILE A 25 -5.86 -6.17 8.14
C ILE A 25 -7.03 -6.89 7.46
N ALA A 26 -6.80 -7.55 6.32
CA ALA A 26 -7.86 -8.32 5.64
C ALA A 26 -8.40 -9.46 6.51
N ILE A 27 -7.50 -10.22 7.13
CA ILE A 27 -7.87 -11.37 7.97
C ILE A 27 -8.57 -10.89 9.24
N LEU A 28 -7.95 -9.97 10.00
CA LEU A 28 -8.51 -9.46 11.25
C LEU A 28 -9.82 -8.72 11.01
N GLY A 29 -9.87 -7.89 9.98
CA GLY A 29 -11.07 -7.15 9.59
C GLY A 29 -12.25 -8.06 9.30
N LYS A 30 -12.01 -9.21 8.66
CA LYS A 30 -13.04 -10.23 8.43
C LYS A 30 -13.65 -10.79 9.73
N PHE A 31 -12.86 -10.87 10.81
CA PHE A 31 -13.34 -11.33 12.11
C PHE A 31 -13.96 -10.23 12.97
N THR A 32 -13.51 -8.97 12.85
CA THR A 32 -13.96 -7.87 13.71
C THR A 32 -15.09 -7.05 13.10
N ASN A 33 -15.00 -6.72 11.81
CA ASN A 33 -16.02 -5.95 11.09
C ASN A 33 -16.03 -6.36 9.60
N PRO A 34 -16.69 -7.48 9.27
CA PRO A 34 -16.66 -8.06 7.93
C PRO A 34 -17.31 -7.15 6.87
N GLU A 35 -18.36 -6.40 7.23
CA GLU A 35 -19.04 -5.50 6.29
C GLU A 35 -18.12 -4.35 5.84
N LEU A 36 -17.52 -3.64 6.81
CA LEU A 36 -16.57 -2.57 6.55
C LEU A 36 -15.36 -3.06 5.75
N THR A 37 -14.81 -4.20 6.17
CA THR A 37 -13.62 -4.78 5.53
C THR A 37 -13.92 -5.16 4.08
N ASN A 38 -15.04 -5.84 3.83
CA ASN A 38 -15.44 -6.18 2.46
C ASN A 38 -15.67 -4.93 1.60
N SER A 39 -16.33 -3.90 2.13
CA SER A 39 -16.53 -2.62 1.43
C SER A 39 -15.20 -2.01 0.96
N ILE A 40 -14.21 -1.96 1.86
CA ILE A 40 -12.87 -1.42 1.58
C ILE A 40 -12.17 -2.25 0.49
N PHE A 41 -12.18 -3.58 0.59
CA PHE A 41 -11.47 -4.44 -0.37
C PHE A 41 -12.15 -4.52 -1.73
N VAL A 42 -13.49 -4.45 -1.80
CA VAL A 42 -14.22 -4.30 -3.07
C VAL A 42 -13.90 -2.95 -3.71
N THR A 43 -13.86 -1.87 -2.93
CA THR A 43 -13.46 -0.55 -3.43
C THR A 43 -12.01 -0.57 -3.92
N ALA A 44 -11.11 -1.22 -3.19
CA ALA A 44 -9.72 -1.38 -3.60
C ALA A 44 -9.61 -2.12 -4.95
N ASP A 45 -10.37 -3.21 -5.14
CA ASP A 45 -10.41 -3.94 -6.41
C ASP A 45 -10.89 -3.09 -7.59
N GLN A 46 -11.94 -2.29 -7.37
CA GLN A 46 -12.42 -1.32 -8.36
C GLN A 46 -11.37 -0.25 -8.69
N LEU A 47 -10.63 0.23 -7.68
CA LEU A 47 -9.55 1.20 -7.85
C LEU A 47 -8.37 0.61 -8.65
N VAL A 48 -8.10 -0.69 -8.56
CA VAL A 48 -7.09 -1.36 -9.40
C VAL A 48 -7.51 -1.38 -10.86
N SER A 49 -8.81 -1.54 -11.12
CA SER A 49 -9.36 -1.45 -12.48
C SER A 49 -9.19 -0.04 -13.07
N ALA A 50 -9.05 0.98 -12.23
CA ALA A 50 -8.71 2.33 -12.62
C ALA A 50 -7.17 2.50 -12.75
N LEU A 51 -6.65 2.19 -13.95
CA LEU A 51 -5.22 2.12 -14.25
C LEU A 51 -4.37 3.32 -13.80
N TYR A 52 -4.93 4.53 -13.75
CA TYR A 52 -4.17 5.72 -13.36
C TYR A 52 -3.56 5.59 -11.95
N LEU A 53 -4.31 5.05 -10.98
CA LEU A 53 -3.84 4.93 -9.60
C LEU A 53 -2.73 3.87 -9.52
N VAL A 54 -2.92 2.75 -10.23
CA VAL A 54 -1.94 1.67 -10.31
C VAL A 54 -0.63 2.16 -10.92
N PHE A 55 -0.68 2.93 -12.02
CA PHE A 55 0.51 3.52 -12.63
C PHE A 55 1.25 4.41 -11.64
N ILE A 56 0.55 5.32 -10.96
CA ILE A 56 1.17 6.21 -9.95
C ILE A 56 1.82 5.37 -8.85
N ALA A 57 1.11 4.38 -8.29
CA ALA A 57 1.61 3.54 -7.22
C ALA A 57 2.87 2.75 -7.63
N ILE A 58 2.86 2.14 -8.82
CA ILE A 58 4.03 1.44 -9.36
C ILE A 58 5.19 2.40 -9.58
N THR A 59 4.93 3.59 -10.13
CA THR A 59 5.97 4.59 -10.37
C THR A 59 6.62 5.04 -9.05
N LEU A 60 5.81 5.30 -8.02
CA LEU A 60 6.31 5.63 -6.69
C LEU A 60 7.20 4.52 -6.13
N GLY A 61 6.77 3.26 -6.23
CA GLY A 61 7.53 2.11 -5.74
C GLY A 61 8.81 1.82 -6.52
N ALA A 62 8.77 1.89 -7.85
CA ALA A 62 9.88 1.51 -8.71
C ALA A 62 10.95 2.61 -8.82
N PHE A 63 10.57 3.88 -8.89
CA PHE A 63 11.51 4.95 -9.25
C PHE A 63 12.02 5.77 -8.07
N ILE A 64 11.36 5.76 -6.91
CA ILE A 64 11.86 6.48 -5.72
C ILE A 64 12.95 5.64 -5.04
N PRO A 65 14.20 6.12 -4.92
CA PRO A 65 15.29 5.31 -4.37
C PRO A 65 15.03 4.88 -2.93
N ASN A 66 14.50 5.80 -2.10
CA ASN A 66 14.19 5.55 -0.70
C ASN A 66 12.72 5.20 -0.49
N PHE A 67 12.41 3.91 -0.48
CA PHE A 67 11.05 3.42 -0.29
C PHE A 67 10.41 3.81 1.05
N LYS A 68 11.22 4.11 2.09
CA LYS A 68 10.68 4.62 3.37
C LYS A 68 9.91 5.92 3.17
N LEU A 69 10.40 6.81 2.30
CA LEU A 69 9.70 8.07 1.99
C LEU A 69 8.36 7.82 1.33
N VAL A 70 8.25 6.81 0.47
CA VAL A 70 6.98 6.42 -0.16
C VAL A 70 6.01 5.91 0.90
N ALA A 71 6.45 4.95 1.71
CA ALA A 71 5.60 4.38 2.76
C ALA A 71 5.13 5.44 3.76
N PHE A 72 6.04 6.20 4.36
CA PHE A 72 5.69 7.23 5.34
C PHE A 72 4.98 8.42 4.71
N GLY A 73 5.31 8.79 3.47
CA GLY A 73 4.65 9.87 2.75
C GLY A 73 3.19 9.53 2.44
N SER A 74 2.93 8.35 1.89
CA SER A 74 1.56 7.88 1.62
C SER A 74 0.75 7.73 2.91
N THR A 75 1.33 7.19 3.98
CA THR A 75 0.66 7.11 5.30
C THR A 75 0.43 8.50 5.90
N GLY A 76 1.37 9.42 5.79
CA GLY A 76 1.23 10.79 6.30
C GLY A 76 0.13 11.57 5.58
N ILE A 77 0.07 11.47 4.25
CA ILE A 77 -1.00 12.06 3.44
C ILE A 77 -2.36 11.45 3.81
N PHE A 78 -2.43 10.13 4.01
CA PHE A 78 -3.64 9.47 4.49
C PHE A 78 -4.12 10.05 5.82
N ILE A 79 -3.22 10.17 6.82
CA ILE A 79 -3.59 10.71 8.14
C ILE A 79 -4.09 12.15 8.01
N ALA A 80 -3.36 13.00 7.26
CA ALA A 80 -3.75 14.38 7.04
C ALA A 80 -5.13 14.49 6.35
N ALA A 81 -5.36 13.70 5.30
CA ALA A 81 -6.64 13.68 4.60
C ALA A 81 -7.77 13.14 5.48
N ALA A 82 -7.53 12.12 6.31
CA ALA A 82 -8.51 11.60 7.26
C ALA A 82 -8.92 12.67 8.30
N VAL A 83 -7.97 13.46 8.79
CA VAL A 83 -8.27 14.61 9.67
C VAL A 83 -9.13 15.65 8.93
N LEU A 84 -8.82 15.97 7.68
CA LEU A 84 -9.60 16.92 6.88
C LEU A 84 -11.02 16.43 6.57
N ILE A 85 -11.22 15.12 6.42
CA ILE A 85 -12.56 14.50 6.32
C ILE A 85 -13.31 14.70 7.64
N GLN A 86 -12.68 14.41 8.78
CA GLN A 86 -13.30 14.56 10.10
C GLN A 86 -13.69 16.02 10.41
N LEU A 87 -12.89 16.98 9.94
CA LEU A 87 -13.16 18.42 10.04
C LEU A 87 -14.20 18.92 9.02
N LYS A 88 -14.79 18.04 8.21
CA LYS A 88 -15.78 18.37 7.17
C LYS A 88 -15.25 19.32 6.09
N VAL A 89 -13.93 19.34 5.86
CA VAL A 89 -13.31 20.04 4.73
C VAL A 89 -13.55 19.26 3.44
N PHE A 90 -13.42 17.93 3.49
CA PHE A 90 -13.71 17.03 2.38
C PHE A 90 -15.00 16.25 2.62
N ASN A 91 -16.16 16.86 2.31
CA ASN A 91 -17.48 16.23 2.52
C ASN A 91 -17.86 15.19 1.46
N TYR A 92 -17.13 15.13 0.35
CA TYR A 92 -17.36 14.18 -0.74
C TYR A 92 -16.53 12.90 -0.61
N LEU A 93 -15.61 12.83 0.35
CA LEU A 93 -14.68 11.72 0.53
C LEU A 93 -15.00 10.98 1.82
N THR A 94 -14.99 9.65 1.78
CA THR A 94 -15.11 8.81 2.98
C THR A 94 -13.74 8.30 3.42
N THR A 95 -13.58 8.07 4.72
CA THR A 95 -12.35 7.48 5.27
C THR A 95 -12.11 6.07 4.72
N GLU A 96 -13.17 5.32 4.45
CA GLU A 96 -13.14 3.98 3.85
C GLU A 96 -12.52 4.01 2.45
N TYR A 97 -13.00 4.93 1.60
CA TYR A 97 -12.47 5.12 0.26
C TYR A 97 -11.00 5.55 0.31
N LEU A 98 -10.67 6.50 1.19
CA LEU A 98 -9.30 6.96 1.38
C LEU A 98 -8.37 5.82 1.85
N PHE A 99 -8.86 4.94 2.72
CA PHE A 99 -8.11 3.78 3.18
C PHE A 99 -7.92 2.73 2.07
N ALA A 100 -8.92 2.52 1.22
CA ALA A 100 -8.79 1.68 0.02
C ALA A 100 -7.70 2.23 -0.92
N VAL A 101 -7.68 3.55 -1.17
CA VAL A 101 -6.62 4.23 -1.95
C VAL A 101 -5.24 4.00 -1.32
N LEU A 102 -5.12 4.10 0.01
CA LEU A 102 -3.86 3.84 0.72
C LEU A 102 -3.39 2.38 0.52
N ILE A 103 -4.29 1.40 0.70
CA ILE A 103 -3.95 -0.03 0.55
C ILE A 103 -3.48 -0.32 -0.89
N VAL A 104 -4.20 0.17 -1.90
CA VAL A 104 -3.82 -0.01 -3.31
C VAL A 104 -2.46 0.65 -3.56
N THR A 105 -2.28 1.89 -3.13
CA THR A 105 -1.02 2.63 -3.34
C THR A 105 0.17 1.91 -2.70
N LEU A 106 0.05 1.55 -1.42
CA LEU A 106 1.12 0.88 -0.69
C LEU A 106 1.36 -0.55 -1.17
N GLY A 107 0.32 -1.28 -1.55
CA GLY A 107 0.42 -2.64 -2.09
C GLY A 107 1.20 -2.68 -3.39
N PHE A 108 0.77 -1.91 -4.39
CA PHE A 108 1.45 -1.86 -5.68
C PHE A 108 2.84 -1.23 -5.60
N ALA A 109 3.03 -0.18 -4.79
CA ALA A 109 4.34 0.40 -4.58
C ALA A 109 5.32 -0.59 -3.93
N SER A 110 4.86 -1.39 -2.97
CA SER A 110 5.68 -2.43 -2.31
C SER A 110 6.09 -3.52 -3.29
N ILE A 111 5.15 -3.98 -4.13
CA ILE A 111 5.41 -4.98 -5.17
C ILE A 111 6.40 -4.44 -6.21
N ALA A 112 6.18 -3.23 -6.70
CA ALA A 112 7.08 -2.59 -7.68
C ALA A 112 8.50 -2.40 -7.12
N ASN A 113 8.62 -1.97 -5.87
CA ASN A 113 9.92 -1.83 -5.22
C ASN A 113 10.60 -3.20 -5.00
N LEU A 114 9.84 -4.27 -4.68
CA LEU A 114 10.37 -5.63 -4.65
C LEU A 114 10.94 -6.04 -6.02
N TYR A 115 10.18 -5.84 -7.10
CA TYR A 115 10.63 -6.14 -8.46
C TYR A 115 11.91 -5.39 -8.82
N ARG A 116 12.05 -4.13 -8.41
CA ARG A 116 13.30 -3.37 -8.58
C ARG A 116 14.49 -4.07 -7.92
N HIS A 117 14.32 -4.48 -6.66
CA HIS A 117 15.38 -5.18 -5.94
C HIS A 117 15.74 -6.50 -6.63
N TYR A 118 14.75 -7.30 -7.05
CA TYR A 118 15.00 -8.54 -7.79
C TYR A 118 15.81 -8.29 -9.07
N ARG A 119 15.46 -7.25 -9.85
CA ARG A 119 16.18 -6.89 -11.08
C ARG A 119 17.62 -6.46 -10.81
N GLU A 120 17.86 -5.69 -9.76
CA GLU A 120 19.20 -5.21 -9.39
C GLU A 120 20.15 -6.37 -8.98
N PHE A 121 19.61 -7.50 -8.52
CA PHE A 121 20.38 -8.69 -8.17
C PHE A 121 20.55 -9.70 -9.33
N ASN A 122 20.14 -9.36 -10.57
CA ASN A 122 20.22 -10.23 -11.76
C ASN A 122 19.65 -11.64 -11.52
N LEU A 123 18.44 -11.72 -10.95
CA LEU A 123 17.61 -12.92 -11.01
C LEU A 123 16.78 -12.95 -12.29
#